data_AF-A0A2E8U0U7-F1
#
_entry.id   AF-A0A2E8U0U7-F1
#
_cell.length_a   1.000
_cell.length_b   1.000
_cell.length_c   1.000
_cell.angle_alpha   90.00
_cell.angle_beta   90.00
_cell.angle_gamma   90.00
#
_symmetry.space_group_name_H-M   'P 1'
#
loop_
_entity.id
_entity.type
_entity.pdbx_description
1 polymer ?
#
loop_
_entity_poly.entity_id
_entity_poly.type
_entity_poly.pdbx_seq_one_letter_code
_entity_poly.pdbx_strand_id
1 'polypeptide(L)'
;MYMLHKLRGQGLRVRVYERGDDVGGTWYWNRYPGARCDLESMDYSYSFDEDLQQDWDWREKYGTQPELLKYARHVADRFKLRSDIVFETKITSARYNIEAQTWDIITDQADTVSAAHLILATGNLSSPQLPKINGIDGFA
;
A
#
# COMPACT_ATOMS: atom_id res chain seq x y z
N MET A 1 -5.44 -0.41 -0.25
CA MET A 1 -6.53 -0.12 0.71
C MET A 1 -7.89 0.06 0.04
N TYR A 2 -8.08 1.05 -0.84
CA TYR A 2 -9.38 1.27 -1.48
C TYR A 2 -9.96 0.04 -2.20
N MET A 3 -9.13 -0.68 -2.97
CA MET A 3 -9.59 -1.91 -3.65
C MET A 3 -10.06 -3.00 -2.68
N LEU A 4 -9.36 -3.17 -1.56
CA LEU A 4 -9.78 -4.09 -0.49
C LEU A 4 -11.13 -3.67 0.08
N HIS A 5 -11.30 -2.39 0.42
CA HIS A 5 -12.57 -1.85 0.91
C HIS A 5 -13.72 -2.13 -0.08
N LYS A 6 -13.52 -1.80 -1.35
CA LYS A 6 -14.53 -1.94 -2.41
C LYS A 6 -14.94 -3.39 -2.64
N LEU A 7 -13.98 -4.29 -2.84
CA LEU A 7 -14.25 -5.70 -3.13
C LEU A 7 -14.86 -6.43 -1.93
N ARG A 8 -14.39 -6.13 -0.71
CA ARG A 8 -15.00 -6.66 0.51
C ARG A 8 -16.45 -6.18 0.68
N GLY A 9 -16.74 -4.92 0.35
CA GLY A 9 -18.10 -4.37 0.33
C GLY A 9 -19.02 -5.05 -0.69
N GLN A 10 -18.46 -5.69 -1.72
CA GLN A 10 -19.19 -6.51 -2.69
C GLN A 10 -19.34 -7.99 -2.26
N GLY A 11 -18.92 -8.34 -1.05
CA GLY A 11 -19.02 -9.71 -0.52
C GLY A 11 -17.93 -10.67 -1.03
N LEU A 12 -16.89 -10.16 -1.70
CA LEU A 12 -15.77 -10.99 -2.14
C LEU A 12 -14.81 -11.28 -0.99
N ARG A 13 -14.20 -12.48 -1.01
CA ARG A 13 -13.08 -12.82 -0.12
C ARG A 13 -11.79 -12.25 -0.70
N VAL A 14 -11.13 -11.37 0.04
CA VAL A 14 -9.95 -10.64 -0.42
C VAL A 14 -8.86 -10.69 0.63
N ARG A 15 -7.61 -10.83 0.17
CA ARG A 15 -6.42 -10.74 1.01
C ARG A 15 -5.42 -9.80 0.34
N VAL A 16 -4.79 -8.94 1.12
CA VAL A 16 -3.72 -8.05 0.67
C VAL A 16 -2.41 -8.51 1.29
N TYR A 17 -1.31 -8.39 0.54
CA TYR A 17 0.05 -8.64 1.03
C TYR A 17 0.86 -7.36 0.92
N GLU A 18 1.56 -7.01 1.99
CA GLU A 18 2.41 -5.82 2.10
C GLU A 18 3.73 -6.21 2.76
N ARG A 19 4.85 -5.70 2.22
CA ARG A 19 6.19 -5.96 2.76
C ARG A 19 6.44 -5.17 4.05
N GLY A 20 5.84 -3.97 4.17
CA GLY A 20 5.92 -3.16 5.39
C GLY A 20 5.14 -3.78 6.55
N ASP A 21 5.35 -3.23 7.74
CA ASP A 21 4.64 -3.65 8.97
C ASP A 21 3.29 -2.90 9.16
N ASP A 22 2.98 -1.93 8.29
CA ASP A 22 1.79 -1.10 8.38
C ASP A 22 1.40 -0.55 7.00
N VAL A 23 0.23 0.08 6.92
CA VAL A 23 -0.29 0.70 5.70
C VAL A 23 0.43 2.01 5.36
N GLY A 24 0.28 2.44 4.10
CA GLY A 24 0.67 3.78 3.65
C GLY A 24 1.48 3.79 2.36
N GLY A 25 2.03 2.64 1.93
CA GLY A 25 2.78 2.51 0.69
C GLY A 25 3.93 3.53 0.61
N THR A 26 3.95 4.37 -0.41
CA THR A 26 4.95 5.45 -0.57
C THR A 26 5.09 6.31 0.68
N TRP A 27 3.98 6.65 1.35
CA TRP A 27 3.98 7.46 2.58
C TRP A 27 4.42 6.68 3.81
N TYR A 28 4.41 5.35 3.77
CA TYR A 28 5.02 4.53 4.82
C TYR A 28 6.54 4.49 4.68
N TRP A 29 7.05 4.30 3.46
CA TRP A 29 8.48 4.08 3.21
C TRP A 29 9.32 5.37 3.12
N ASN A 30 8.80 6.44 2.51
CA ASN A 30 9.57 7.66 2.24
C ASN A 30 9.53 8.67 3.40
N ARG A 31 10.34 8.45 4.43
CA ARG A 31 10.35 9.29 5.66
C ARG A 31 11.49 10.31 5.71
N TYR A 32 12.03 10.70 4.56
CA TYR A 32 13.10 11.70 4.53
C TYR A 32 12.55 13.08 4.98
N PRO A 33 13.37 13.91 5.64
CA PRO A 33 12.93 15.22 6.10
C PRO A 33 12.43 16.10 4.93
N GLY A 34 11.24 16.68 5.10
CA GLY A 34 10.63 17.56 4.09
C GLY A 34 9.77 16.86 3.04
N ALA A 35 9.62 15.53 3.08
CA ALA A 35 8.72 14.80 2.20
C ALA A 35 7.26 15.31 2.32
N ARG A 36 6.66 15.65 1.18
CA ARG A 36 5.30 16.19 1.05
C ARG A 36 4.68 15.86 -0.30
N CYS A 37 3.35 15.96 -0.39
CA CYS A 37 2.65 15.89 -1.66
C CYS A 37 2.76 17.22 -2.42
N ASP A 38 2.72 17.13 -3.75
CA ASP A 38 2.72 18.23 -4.71
C ASP A 38 1.31 18.67 -5.13
N LEU A 39 0.28 17.93 -4.71
CA LEU A 39 -1.13 18.27 -4.86
C LEU A 39 -1.71 18.82 -3.56
N GLU A 40 -2.78 19.61 -3.69
CA GLU A 40 -3.49 20.13 -2.52
C GLU A 40 -4.09 18.97 -1.72
N SER A 41 -4.00 19.03 -0.39
CA SER A 41 -4.38 17.93 0.50
C SER A 41 -5.84 17.48 0.31
N MET A 42 -6.73 18.44 0.04
CA MET A 42 -8.14 18.17 -0.26
C MET A 42 -8.30 17.31 -1.52
N ASP A 43 -7.56 17.61 -2.57
CA ASP A 43 -7.60 16.88 -3.84
C ASP A 43 -6.88 15.53 -3.73
N TYR A 44 -5.81 15.46 -2.94
CA TYR A 44 -5.03 14.25 -2.69
C TYR A 44 -5.59 13.43 -1.51
N SER A 45 -6.90 13.19 -1.53
CA SER A 45 -7.62 12.42 -0.51
C SER A 45 -8.61 11.43 -1.14
N TYR A 46 -9.17 10.52 -0.35
CA TYR A 46 -10.20 9.60 -0.83
C TYR A 46 -11.58 10.26 -0.84
N SER A 47 -12.28 10.15 -1.96
CA SER A 47 -13.63 10.72 -2.15
C SER A 47 -14.77 9.70 -2.11
N PHE A 48 -14.49 8.43 -1.80
CA PHE A 48 -15.48 7.35 -1.87
C PHE A 48 -16.47 7.31 -0.69
N ASP A 49 -16.19 8.04 0.38
CA ASP A 49 -16.97 8.07 1.61
C ASP A 49 -17.12 9.53 2.05
N GLU A 50 -18.35 9.99 2.23
CA GLU A 50 -18.64 11.40 2.57
C GLU A 50 -18.27 11.69 4.03
N ASP A 51 -18.57 10.76 4.94
CA ASP A 51 -18.24 10.92 6.36
C ASP A 51 -16.71 10.99 6.58
N LEU A 52 -15.92 10.18 5.87
CA LEU A 52 -14.45 10.25 5.88
C LEU A 52 -13.96 11.64 5.46
N GLN A 53 -14.57 12.25 4.44
CA GLN A 53 -14.18 13.58 3.97
C GLN A 53 -14.49 14.66 4.99
N GLN A 54 -15.61 14.54 5.72
CA GLN A 54 -15.99 15.51 6.75
C GLN A 54 -15.23 15.33 8.08
N ASP A 55 -14.84 14.09 8.40
CA ASP A 55 -14.16 13.75 9.67
C ASP A 55 -12.68 14.13 9.69
N TRP A 56 -12.04 14.24 8.52
CA TRP A 56 -10.60 14.51 8.42
C TRP A 56 -10.30 16.00 8.19
N ASP A 57 -9.56 16.60 9.12
CA ASP A 57 -9.08 17.98 9.04
C ASP A 57 -7.62 18.05 8.55
N TRP A 58 -7.42 18.60 7.36
CA TRP A 58 -6.10 18.82 6.77
C TRP A 58 -5.46 20.09 7.32
N ARG A 59 -4.27 19.97 7.92
CA ARG A 59 -3.60 21.09 8.60
C ARG A 59 -2.86 22.01 7.65
N GLU A 60 -2.41 21.47 6.51
CA GLU A 60 -1.59 22.19 5.55
C GLU A 60 -2.16 22.06 4.15
N LYS A 61 -1.93 23.09 3.32
CA LYS A 61 -2.31 23.09 1.89
C LYS A 61 -1.72 21.90 1.14
N TYR A 62 -0.46 21.55 1.45
CA TYR A 62 0.26 20.43 0.87
C TYR A 62 0.64 19.45 1.96
N GLY A 63 -0.03 18.31 2.01
CA GLY A 63 0.12 17.33 3.08
C GLY A 63 1.55 16.83 3.21
N THR A 64 2.07 16.87 4.43
CA THR A 64 3.40 16.30 4.73
C THR A 64 3.31 14.77 4.80
N GLN A 65 4.42 14.07 4.59
CA GLN A 65 4.43 12.62 4.71
C GLN A 65 3.87 12.11 6.06
N PRO A 66 4.21 12.69 7.23
CA PRO A 66 3.64 12.24 8.50
C PRO A 66 2.12 12.43 8.57
N GLU A 67 1.58 13.50 7.97
CA GLU A 67 0.14 13.75 7.92
C GLU A 67 -0.57 12.76 6.99
N LEU A 68 -0.03 12.54 5.78
CA LEU A 68 -0.58 11.58 4.81
C LEU A 68 -0.53 10.14 5.33
N LEU A 69 0.53 9.77 6.05
CA LEU A 69 0.60 8.47 6.72
C LEU A 69 -0.45 8.35 7.84
N LYS A 70 -0.69 9.40 8.62
CA LYS A 70 -1.77 9.40 9.62
C LYS A 70 -3.14 9.26 8.97
N TYR A 71 -3.39 9.96 7.86
CA TYR A 71 -4.62 9.81 7.08
C TYR A 71 -4.82 8.37 6.59
N ALA A 72 -3.78 7.78 5.98
CA ALA A 72 -3.82 6.40 5.52
C ALA A 72 -4.14 5.40 6.66
N ARG A 73 -3.55 5.60 7.84
CA ARG A 73 -3.81 4.80 9.03
C ARG A 73 -5.24 4.97 9.52
N HIS A 74 -5.73 6.20 9.59
CA HIS A 74 -7.10 6.53 9.96
C HIS A 74 -8.10 5.81 9.04
N VAL A 75 -7.89 5.86 7.72
CA VAL A 75 -8.72 5.12 6.76
C VAL A 75 -8.69 3.61 7.03
N ALA A 76 -7.50 3.04 7.26
CA ALA A 76 -7.38 1.62 7.56
C ALA A 76 -8.08 1.22 8.88
N ASP A 77 -8.08 2.07 9.90
CA ASP A 77 -8.78 1.83 11.16
C ASP A 77 -10.29 1.99 11.03
N ARG A 78 -10.75 3.11 10.44
CA ARG A 78 -12.16 3.42 10.21
C ARG A 78 -12.89 2.28 9.51
N PHE A 79 -12.27 1.73 8.46
CA PHE A 79 -12.84 0.62 7.71
C PHE A 79 -12.31 -0.75 8.15
N LYS A 80 -11.59 -0.89 9.27
CA LYS A 80 -11.07 -2.18 9.77
C LYS A 80 -10.39 -3.00 8.67
N LEU A 81 -9.48 -2.38 7.92
CA LEU A 81 -8.84 -3.01 6.75
C LEU A 81 -7.72 -3.97 7.16
N ARG A 82 -7.05 -3.71 8.29
CA ARG A 82 -5.86 -4.43 8.72
C ARG A 82 -6.06 -5.94 8.90
N SER A 83 -7.26 -6.40 9.26
CA SER A 83 -7.57 -7.82 9.42
C SER A 83 -7.43 -8.63 8.13
N ASP A 84 -7.53 -7.97 6.98
CA ASP A 84 -7.46 -8.57 5.64
C ASP A 84 -6.11 -8.28 4.96
N ILE A 85 -5.14 -7.72 5.69
CA ILE A 85 -3.78 -7.43 5.20
C ILE A 85 -2.80 -8.33 5.95
N VAL A 86 -1.95 -9.05 5.19
CA VAL A 86 -0.79 -9.74 5.73
C VAL A 86 0.41 -8.82 5.54
N PHE A 87 0.90 -8.27 6.65
CA PHE A 87 2.08 -7.43 6.69
C PHE A 87 3.36 -8.28 6.71
N GLU A 88 4.52 -7.62 6.60
CA GLU A 88 5.84 -8.25 6.64
C GLU A 88 5.96 -9.44 5.67
N THR A 89 5.25 -9.36 4.55
CA THR A 89 5.15 -10.46 3.58
C THR A 89 5.32 -9.93 2.16
N LYS A 90 6.39 -10.36 1.49
CA LYS A 90 6.67 -9.98 0.11
C LYS A 90 6.20 -11.07 -0.84
N ILE A 91 5.44 -10.69 -1.87
CA ILE A 91 5.19 -11.60 -3.01
C ILE A 91 6.47 -11.68 -3.86
N THR A 92 6.96 -12.89 -4.09
CA THR A 92 8.19 -13.17 -4.84
C THR A 92 7.91 -13.61 -6.27
N SER A 93 6.81 -14.32 -6.51
CA SER A 93 6.36 -14.70 -7.85
C SER A 93 4.86 -14.92 -7.91
N ALA A 94 4.30 -14.85 -9.11
CA ALA A 94 2.93 -15.24 -9.40
C ALA A 94 2.88 -15.89 -10.78
N ARG A 95 2.26 -17.07 -10.88
CA ARG A 95 2.09 -17.80 -12.13
C ARG A 95 0.62 -18.15 -12.33
N TYR A 96 0.09 -17.88 -13.51
CA TYR A 96 -1.26 -18.31 -13.85
C TYR A 96 -1.26 -19.81 -14.15
N ASN A 97 -2.14 -20.53 -13.46
CA ASN A 97 -2.41 -21.95 -13.65
C ASN A 97 -3.64 -22.10 -14.55
N ILE A 98 -3.41 -22.54 -15.79
CA ILE A 98 -4.45 -22.66 -16.80
C ILE A 98 -5.47 -23.75 -16.45
N GLU A 99 -5.02 -24.86 -15.87
CA GLU A 99 -5.87 -26.00 -15.52
C GLU A 99 -6.80 -25.66 -14.35
N ALA A 100 -6.26 -25.01 -13.32
CA ALA A 100 -7.04 -24.58 -12.15
C ALA A 100 -7.81 -23.26 -12.37
N GLN A 101 -7.49 -22.52 -13.43
CA GLN A 101 -8.01 -21.16 -13.71
C GLN A 101 -7.77 -20.18 -12.55
N THR A 102 -6.62 -20.30 -11.90
CA THR A 102 -6.21 -19.48 -10.74
C THR A 102 -4.79 -18.99 -10.89
N TRP A 103 -4.41 -18.03 -10.06
CA TRP A 103 -3.03 -17.61 -9.83
C TRP A 103 -2.43 -18.38 -8.68
N ASP A 104 -1.27 -18.97 -8.89
CA ASP A 104 -0.40 -19.52 -7.86
C ASP A 104 0.61 -18.43 -7.48
N ILE A 105 0.51 -17.92 -6.25
CA ILE A 105 1.25 -16.76 -5.76
C ILE A 105 2.19 -17.23 -4.64
N ILE A 106 3.48 -16.94 -4.76
CA ILE A 106 4.50 -17.37 -3.81
C ILE A 106 4.97 -16.16 -2.98
N THR A 107 5.05 -16.37 -1.67
CA THR A 107 5.58 -15.37 -0.71
C THR A 107 7.06 -15.61 -0.41
N ASP A 108 7.71 -14.66 0.26
CA ASP A 108 9.07 -14.83 0.80
C ASP A 108 9.12 -15.72 2.06
N GLN A 109 7.97 -16.08 2.61
CA GLN A 109 7.83 -17.03 3.72
C GLN A 109 7.63 -18.48 3.24
N ALA A 110 7.83 -18.74 1.94
CA ALA A 110 7.65 -20.04 1.27
C ALA A 110 6.22 -20.59 1.21
N ASP A 111 5.21 -19.82 1.62
CA ASP A 111 3.81 -20.17 1.44
C ASP A 111 3.33 -19.89 0.01
N THR A 112 2.46 -20.77 -0.49
CA THR A 112 1.74 -20.60 -1.78
C THR A 112 0.28 -20.29 -1.54
N VAL A 113 -0.20 -19.22 -2.18
CA VAL A 113 -1.56 -18.71 -2.08
C VAL A 113 -2.21 -18.84 -3.45
N SER A 114 -3.44 -19.35 -3.49
CA SER A 114 -4.23 -19.43 -4.73
C SER A 114 -5.33 -18.37 -4.77
N ALA A 115 -5.51 -17.71 -5.92
CA ALA A 115 -6.57 -16.73 -6.12
C ALA A 115 -7.12 -16.75 -7.56
N ALA A 116 -8.44 -16.58 -7.72
CA ALA A 116 -9.06 -16.46 -9.04
C ALA A 116 -8.63 -15.18 -9.78
N HIS A 117 -8.34 -14.11 -9.04
CA HIS A 117 -7.91 -12.83 -9.58
C HIS A 117 -6.70 -12.30 -8.81
N LEU A 118 -5.77 -11.66 -9.53
CA LEU A 118 -4.60 -11.00 -8.98
C LEU A 118 -4.65 -9.52 -9.36
N ILE A 119 -4.62 -8.63 -8.35
CA ILE A 119 -4.59 -7.18 -8.54
C ILE A 119 -3.26 -6.64 -8.03
N LEU A 120 -2.45 -6.10 -8.94
CA LEU A 120 -1.15 -5.53 -8.62
C LEU A 120 -1.28 -4.05 -8.25
N ALA A 121 -1.44 -3.78 -6.96
CA ALA A 121 -1.42 -2.43 -6.39
C ALA A 121 -0.03 -2.07 -5.82
N THR A 122 1.04 -2.40 -6.54
CA THR A 122 2.44 -2.34 -6.05
C THR A 122 3.12 -0.96 -6.18
N GLY A 123 2.39 0.03 -6.71
CA GLY A 123 2.86 1.40 -6.88
C GLY A 123 3.92 1.58 -7.97
N ASN A 124 4.23 2.83 -8.29
CA ASN A 124 5.16 3.20 -9.37
C ASN A 124 6.56 3.59 -8.85
N LEU A 125 6.71 3.82 -7.54
CA LEU A 125 7.92 4.32 -6.87
C LEU A 125 8.16 3.57 -5.55
N SER A 126 8.42 2.27 -5.62
CA SER A 126 8.45 1.38 -4.45
C SER A 126 9.83 0.79 -4.11
N SER A 127 10.79 0.89 -5.03
CA SER A 127 12.15 0.33 -4.85
C SER A 127 13.22 1.39 -5.08
N PRO A 128 14.04 1.70 -4.06
CA PRO A 128 15.19 2.59 -4.22
C PRO A 128 16.14 2.05 -5.28
N GLN A 129 16.61 2.92 -6.17
CA GLN A 129 17.67 2.61 -7.12
C GLN A 129 18.95 3.29 -6.64
N LEU A 130 19.94 2.50 -6.23
CA LEU A 130 21.23 3.05 -5.83
C LEU A 130 21.97 3.57 -7.07
N PRO A 131 22.56 4.77 -7.00
CA PRO A 131 23.35 5.29 -8.11
C PRO A 131 24.62 4.45 -8.30
N LYS A 132 25.04 4.27 -9.55
CA LYS A 132 26.25 3.53 -9.91
C LYS A 132 27.49 4.41 -9.71
N ILE A 133 27.86 4.63 -8.44
CA ILE A 133 29.04 5.41 -8.06
C ILE A 133 30.13 4.46 -7.59
N ASN A 134 31.31 4.52 -8.21
CA ASN A 134 32.44 3.69 -7.79
C ASN A 134 32.84 4.04 -6.35
N GLY A 135 32.97 3.03 -5.50
CA GLY A 135 33.34 3.20 -4.09
C GLY A 135 32.19 3.56 -3.15
N ILE A 136 30.93 3.56 -3.63
CA ILE A 136 29.75 3.88 -2.78
C ILE A 136 29.60 2.92 -1.58
N ASP A 137 29.94 1.65 -1.76
CA ASP A 137 29.89 0.64 -0.70
C ASP A 137 31.03 0.80 0.33
N GLY A 138 32.01 1.67 0.05
CA GLY A 138 33.19 1.92 0.89
C GLY A 138 33.10 3.20 1.72
N PHE A 139 31.91 3.80 1.87
CA PHE A 139 31.71 4.99 2.70
C PHE A 139 31.96 4.68 4.19
N ALA A 140 32.69 5.56 4.89
CA ALA A 140 33.14 5.40 6.27
C ALA A 140 32.30 6.20 7.28
#